data_AF-A0A194PFD8-F1
#
_entry.id   AF-A0A194PFD8-F1
#
_cell.length_a   1.000
_cell.length_b   1.000
_cell.length_c   1.000
_cell.angle_alpha   90.00
_cell.angle_beta   90.00
_cell.angle_gamma   90.00
#
_symmetry.space_group_name_H-M   'P 1'
#
loop_
_entity.id
_entity.type
_entity.pdbx_description
1 polymer ?
#
loop_
_entity_poly.entity_id
_entity_poly.type
_entity_poly.pdbx_seq_one_letter_code
_entity_poly.pdbx_strand_id
1 'polypeptide(L)'
;MALSMFLRAPVCTNQAFSKQIMRLATFSATNGNSLTAPTLPSVVSLKNILLKSEITPITNSVRSFRTSAVRMSDEKPHDHAKLWIIEKGVSALLVPLIPLGLLVPNKLFDSILAILITAHSFWGMEALVVEYVRVLLFGPQIPKIAMGVVYFFTVLLLGGLFFLNMNDIGMGLEAIAVDYVRASIFGPVIPKIAIGLVYLLSIATLGGLFYVISHDVGIGNAVRQLWAVKSNSHNA
;
A
#
# COMPACT_ATOMS: atom_id res chain seq x y z
N MET A 1 -6.16 2.14 -1.32
CA MET A 1 -7.14 1.04 -1.09
C MET A 1 -8.41 1.49 -0.35
N ALA A 2 -8.47 2.71 0.18
CA ALA A 2 -9.61 3.23 0.94
C ALA A 2 -10.79 3.79 0.13
N LEU A 3 -10.59 4.22 -1.12
CA LEU A 3 -11.69 4.79 -1.94
C LEU A 3 -12.77 3.75 -2.29
N SER A 4 -12.39 2.49 -2.51
CA SER A 4 -13.35 1.39 -2.72
C SER A 4 -14.06 0.97 -1.43
N MET A 5 -13.43 1.16 -0.26
CA MET A 5 -14.09 0.97 1.03
C MET A 5 -15.11 2.07 1.34
N PHE A 6 -14.90 3.29 0.82
CA PHE A 6 -15.82 4.42 1.01
C PHE A 6 -17.12 4.27 0.21
N LEU A 7 -17.06 3.60 -0.95
CA LEU A 7 -18.21 3.37 -1.85
C LEU A 7 -19.02 2.11 -1.51
N ARG A 8 -18.50 1.21 -0.67
CA ARG A 8 -19.29 0.09 -0.11
C ARG A 8 -20.19 0.59 1.02
N ALA A 9 -21.29 1.22 0.66
CA ALA A 9 -22.43 1.29 1.56
C ALA A 9 -22.98 -0.14 1.76
N PRO A 10 -23.05 -0.69 2.98
CA PRO A 10 -23.90 -1.84 3.20
C PRO A 10 -25.34 -1.30 3.19
N VAL A 11 -26.01 -1.40 2.04
CA VAL A 11 -27.47 -1.46 2.06
C VAL A 11 -27.78 -2.74 2.83
N CYS A 12 -28.14 -2.58 4.11
CA CYS A 12 -28.62 -3.64 4.99
C CYS A 12 -29.91 -4.23 4.40
N THR A 13 -29.77 -5.07 3.37
CA THR A 13 -30.86 -5.95 2.94
C THR A 13 -30.85 -7.13 3.89
N ASN A 14 -31.94 -7.24 4.66
CA ASN A 14 -32.18 -8.28 5.65
C ASN A 14 -31.92 -9.68 5.05
N GLN A 15 -30.74 -10.25 5.30
CA GLN A 15 -30.37 -11.58 4.80
C GLN A 15 -31.30 -12.70 5.33
N ALA A 16 -32.05 -12.43 6.41
CA ALA A 16 -33.06 -13.33 6.94
C ALA A 16 -34.24 -13.52 5.96
N PHE A 17 -34.70 -12.45 5.31
CA PHE A 17 -35.85 -12.48 4.40
C PHE A 17 -35.51 -13.20 3.08
N SER A 18 -34.31 -12.98 2.54
CA SER A 18 -33.82 -13.68 1.35
C SER A 18 -33.67 -15.19 1.56
N LYS A 19 -33.19 -15.61 2.75
CA LYS A 19 -33.08 -17.04 3.10
C LYS A 19 -34.45 -17.71 3.26
N GLN A 20 -35.47 -17.00 3.74
CA GLN A 20 -36.83 -17.51 3.84
C GLN A 20 -37.51 -17.66 2.47
N ILE A 21 -37.32 -16.70 1.56
CA ILE A 21 -37.86 -16.78 0.19
C ILE A 21 -37.20 -17.92 -0.60
N MET A 22 -35.89 -18.14 -0.43
CA MET A 22 -35.19 -19.23 -1.12
C MET A 22 -35.65 -20.62 -0.64
N ARG A 23 -36.01 -20.75 0.65
CA ARG A 23 -36.64 -21.96 1.21
C ARG A 23 -38.07 -22.16 0.70
N LEU A 24 -38.83 -21.09 0.48
CA LEU A 24 -40.18 -21.18 -0.07
C LEU A 24 -40.17 -21.54 -1.57
N ALA A 25 -39.19 -21.04 -2.32
CA ALA A 25 -39.00 -21.37 -3.74
C ALA A 25 -38.57 -22.83 -3.99
N THR A 26 -37.98 -23.51 -2.99
CA THR A 26 -37.58 -24.93 -3.12
C THR A 26 -38.71 -25.92 -2.85
N PHE A 27 -39.90 -25.48 -2.45
CA PHE A 27 -41.06 -26.36 -2.31
C PHE A 27 -41.88 -26.55 -3.60
N SER A 28 -41.60 -25.78 -4.66
CA SER A 28 -42.33 -25.87 -5.92
C SER A 28 -41.48 -26.50 -7.03
N ALA A 29 -41.00 -27.72 -6.82
CA ALA A 29 -40.30 -28.46 -7.88
C ALA A 29 -40.40 -29.98 -7.76
N THR A 30 -41.51 -30.54 -7.29
CA THR A 30 -41.91 -31.93 -7.61
C THR A 30 -43.41 -32.07 -7.38
N ASN A 31 -44.20 -32.14 -8.44
CA ASN A 31 -45.32 -33.09 -8.59
C ASN A 31 -46.11 -32.80 -9.86
N GLY A 32 -45.72 -33.49 -10.93
CA GLY A 32 -46.65 -33.89 -11.97
C GLY A 32 -47.20 -35.27 -11.64
N ASN A 33 -48.53 -35.33 -11.53
CA ASN A 33 -49.42 -36.48 -11.75
C ASN A 33 -49.87 -37.35 -10.57
N SER A 34 -51.20 -37.49 -10.51
CA SER A 34 -52.02 -38.63 -10.03
C SER A 34 -52.59 -38.62 -8.61
N LEU A 35 -53.83 -38.10 -8.52
CA LEU A 35 -55.07 -38.71 -7.98
C LEU A 35 -55.05 -39.64 -6.74
N THR A 36 -55.94 -39.25 -5.79
CA THR A 36 -56.69 -40.00 -4.74
C THR A 36 -56.08 -40.34 -3.35
N ALA A 37 -56.92 -40.09 -2.32
CA ALA A 37 -57.01 -40.72 -0.99
C ALA A 37 -56.41 -39.98 0.25
N PRO A 38 -57.01 -40.18 1.45
CA PRO A 38 -57.16 -39.15 2.48
C PRO A 38 -56.08 -39.15 3.59
N THR A 39 -56.09 -38.07 4.36
CA THR A 39 -55.23 -37.76 5.51
C THR A 39 -55.26 -38.81 6.62
N LEU A 40 -54.10 -39.40 6.92
CA LEU A 40 -53.81 -40.08 8.19
C LEU A 40 -52.44 -39.60 8.70
N PRO A 41 -52.29 -39.22 9.99
CA PRO A 41 -51.01 -38.79 10.53
C PRO A 41 -50.11 -40.03 10.68
N SER A 42 -49.00 -40.07 9.94
CA SER A 42 -48.03 -41.16 10.07
C SER A 42 -47.22 -40.99 11.35
N VAL A 43 -47.32 -42.01 12.19
CA VAL A 43 -46.60 -42.19 13.45
C VAL A 43 -45.09 -42.05 13.20
N VAL A 44 -44.45 -41.09 13.87
CA VAL A 44 -43.00 -40.95 13.90
C VAL A 44 -42.40 -42.19 14.58
N SER A 45 -41.62 -42.95 13.83
CA SER A 45 -40.91 -44.13 14.32
C SER A 45 -39.91 -43.75 15.41
N LEU A 46 -40.26 -44.13 16.64
CA LEU A 46 -39.51 -43.89 17.89
C LEU A 46 -38.26 -44.79 18.02
N LYS A 47 -37.67 -45.25 16.91
CA LYS A 47 -36.50 -46.13 16.94
C LYS A 47 -35.14 -45.41 16.99
N ASN A 48 -35.10 -44.11 16.74
CA ASN A 48 -33.83 -43.37 16.69
C ASN A 48 -33.37 -42.79 18.04
N ILE A 49 -34.10 -43.02 19.13
CA ILE A 49 -33.73 -42.50 20.47
C ILE A 49 -32.86 -43.50 21.26
N LEU A 50 -32.76 -44.77 20.84
CA LEU A 50 -32.13 -45.83 21.65
C LEU A 50 -30.68 -46.20 21.29
N LEU A 51 -30.00 -45.41 20.45
CA LEU A 51 -28.57 -45.60 20.19
C LEU A 51 -27.83 -44.27 20.25
N LYS A 52 -27.81 -43.68 21.45
CA LYS A 52 -26.83 -42.65 21.79
C LYS A 52 -25.51 -43.34 22.10
N SER A 53 -24.77 -43.73 21.06
CA SER A 53 -23.36 -44.08 21.23
C SER A 53 -22.60 -42.79 21.55
N GLU A 54 -21.92 -42.80 22.68
CA GLU A 54 -21.04 -41.73 23.14
C GLU A 54 -19.78 -41.73 22.28
N ILE A 55 -19.90 -41.23 21.05
CA ILE A 55 -18.76 -40.96 20.18
C ILE A 55 -18.35 -39.51 20.44
N THR A 56 -17.12 -39.36 20.91
CA THR A 56 -16.46 -38.10 21.25
C THR A 56 -16.67 -36.99 20.20
N PRO A 57 -16.67 -35.70 20.60
CA PRO A 57 -16.96 -34.55 19.72
C PRO A 57 -15.93 -34.32 18.59
N ILE A 58 -14.92 -35.17 18.45
CA ILE A 58 -13.83 -35.02 17.49
C ILE A 58 -14.30 -35.32 16.07
N THR A 59 -15.23 -36.26 15.88
CA THR A 59 -15.70 -36.67 14.53
C THR A 59 -16.70 -35.70 13.91
N ASN A 60 -17.34 -34.83 14.70
CA ASN A 60 -18.20 -33.74 14.22
C ASN A 60 -17.41 -32.53 13.69
N SER A 61 -16.07 -32.53 13.85
CA SER A 61 -15.21 -31.46 13.31
C SER A 61 -14.88 -31.62 11.83
N VAL A 62 -15.20 -32.77 11.23
CA VAL A 62 -15.07 -33.00 9.79
C VAL A 62 -16.19 -32.24 9.09
N ARG A 63 -15.98 -30.95 8.88
CA ARG A 63 -16.81 -30.15 7.98
C ARG A 63 -16.73 -30.79 6.60
N SER A 64 -17.86 -31.25 6.08
CA SER A 64 -17.97 -31.67 4.68
C SER A 64 -17.40 -30.56 3.79
N PHE A 65 -16.39 -30.90 2.98
CA PHE A 65 -15.84 -30.00 1.97
C PHE A 65 -16.94 -29.71 0.96
N ARG A 66 -17.62 -28.57 1.10
CA ARG A 66 -18.54 -28.09 0.07
C ARG A 66 -17.73 -27.64 -1.14
N THR A 67 -17.73 -28.44 -2.20
CA THR A 67 -17.20 -28.08 -3.52
C THR A 67 -18.20 -27.25 -4.35
N SER A 68 -19.18 -26.60 -3.71
CA SER A 68 -20.10 -25.71 -4.42
C SER A 68 -19.29 -24.68 -5.18
N ALA A 69 -19.63 -24.46 -6.45
CA ALA A 69 -19.02 -23.43 -7.27
C ALA A 69 -18.92 -22.13 -6.45
N VAL A 70 -17.72 -21.55 -6.40
CA VAL A 70 -17.47 -20.28 -5.73
C VAL A 70 -18.53 -19.31 -6.21
N ARG A 71 -19.39 -18.86 -5.30
CA ARG A 71 -20.36 -17.81 -5.61
C ARG A 71 -19.51 -16.59 -5.94
N MET A 72 -19.31 -16.35 -7.24
CA MET A 72 -18.63 -15.17 -7.74
C MET A 72 -19.47 -13.98 -7.26
N SER A 73 -19.07 -13.36 -6.15
CA SER A 73 -19.56 -12.04 -5.82
C SER A 73 -19.16 -11.14 -6.96
N ASP A 74 -20.15 -10.62 -7.68
CA ASP A 74 -20.01 -9.82 -8.89
C ASP A 74 -19.41 -8.42 -8.59
N GLU A 75 -18.19 -8.41 -8.08
CA GLU A 75 -17.28 -7.27 -8.08
C GLU A 75 -15.95 -7.85 -8.58
N LYS A 76 -15.47 -7.37 -9.74
CA LYS A 76 -14.15 -7.75 -10.28
C LYS A 76 -13.12 -7.67 -9.13
N PRO A 77 -12.40 -8.76 -8.79
CA PRO A 77 -11.39 -8.72 -7.75
C PRO A 77 -10.42 -7.59 -8.06
N HIS A 78 -10.37 -6.56 -7.21
CA HIS A 78 -9.40 -5.49 -7.40
C HIS A 78 -8.01 -6.12 -7.33
N ASP A 79 -7.24 -5.93 -8.39
CA ASP A 79 -5.91 -6.54 -8.55
C ASP A 79 -4.90 -5.81 -7.65
N HIS A 80 -4.91 -6.16 -6.36
CA HIS A 80 -4.06 -5.57 -5.33
C HIS A 80 -2.57 -5.84 -5.56
N ALA A 81 -2.23 -6.89 -6.33
CA ALA A 81 -0.86 -7.22 -6.66
C ALA A 81 -0.21 -6.14 -7.54
N LYS A 82 -0.95 -5.58 -8.51
CA LYS A 82 -0.43 -4.49 -9.35
C LYS A 82 -0.13 -3.24 -8.55
N LEU A 83 -1.02 -2.87 -7.63
CA LEU A 83 -0.82 -1.70 -6.76
C LEU A 83 0.40 -1.91 -5.85
N TRP A 84 0.56 -3.10 -5.28
CA TRP A 84 1.74 -3.45 -4.49
C TRP A 84 3.05 -3.35 -5.27
N ILE A 85 3.08 -3.80 -6.54
CA ILE A 85 4.27 -3.65 -7.40
C ILE A 85 4.61 -2.17 -7.60
N ILE A 86 3.61 -1.32 -7.81
CA ILE A 86 3.81 0.13 -7.97
C ILE A 86 4.37 0.74 -6.67
N GLU A 87 3.82 0.39 -5.51
CA GLU A 87 4.32 0.86 -4.21
C GLU A 87 5.80 0.52 -3.99
N LYS A 88 6.19 -0.72 -4.34
CA LYS A 88 7.59 -1.15 -4.26
C LYS A 88 8.46 -0.43 -5.28
N GLY A 89 7.96 -0.21 -6.49
CA GLY A 89 8.65 0.59 -7.52
C GLY A 89 8.93 2.02 -7.06
N VAL A 90 7.93 2.69 -6.47
CA VAL A 90 8.10 4.05 -5.91
C VAL A 90 9.13 4.07 -4.79
N SER A 91 9.09 3.09 -3.89
CA SER A 91 10.04 2.99 -2.77
C SER A 91 11.47 2.73 -3.28
N ALA A 92 11.63 1.84 -4.26
CA ALA A 92 12.92 1.55 -4.88
C ALA A 92 13.48 2.76 -5.65
N LEU A 93 12.62 3.55 -6.29
CA LEU A 93 13.00 4.77 -7.02
C LEU A 93 13.45 5.90 -6.10
N LEU A 94 12.83 6.01 -4.91
CA LEU A 94 13.21 7.03 -3.91
C LEU A 94 14.66 6.88 -3.45
N VAL A 95 15.17 5.64 -3.30
CA VAL A 95 16.52 5.37 -2.80
C VAL A 95 17.62 6.07 -3.61
N PRO A 96 17.72 5.91 -4.95
CA PRO A 96 18.70 6.64 -5.75
C PRO A 96 18.32 8.10 -6.01
N LEU A 97 17.03 8.44 -5.95
CA LEU A 97 16.58 9.80 -6.25
C LEU A 97 16.96 10.80 -5.14
N ILE A 98 16.99 10.38 -3.88
CA ILE A 98 17.43 11.21 -2.75
C ILE A 98 18.87 11.72 -2.96
N PRO A 99 19.90 10.87 -3.15
CA PRO A 99 21.25 11.35 -3.41
C PRO A 99 21.38 12.08 -4.76
N LEU A 100 20.60 11.72 -5.77
CA LEU A 100 20.59 12.44 -7.05
C LEU A 100 20.06 13.87 -6.92
N GLY A 101 18.98 14.08 -6.17
CA GLY A 101 18.43 15.42 -5.90
C GLY A 101 19.40 16.30 -5.10
N LEU A 102 20.29 15.67 -4.31
CA LEU A 102 21.38 16.37 -3.65
C LEU A 102 22.50 16.76 -4.64
N LEU A 103 22.87 15.87 -5.56
CA LEU A 103 23.98 16.12 -6.49
C LEU A 103 23.62 17.07 -7.64
N VAL A 104 22.37 17.06 -8.10
CA VAL A 104 21.89 17.83 -9.26
C VAL A 104 20.69 18.68 -8.86
N PRO A 105 20.90 19.92 -8.40
CA PRO A 105 19.80 20.81 -8.03
C PRO A 105 18.99 21.21 -9.27
N ASN A 106 17.75 20.73 -9.38
CA ASN A 106 16.84 21.05 -10.47
C ASN A 106 15.38 21.00 -9.99
N LYS A 107 14.60 22.04 -10.27
CA LYS A 107 13.17 22.12 -9.91
C LYS A 107 12.34 20.92 -10.40
N LEU A 108 12.72 20.30 -11.52
CA LEU A 108 12.08 19.07 -12.00
C LEU A 108 12.38 17.88 -11.08
N PHE A 109 13.63 17.69 -10.67
CA PHE A 109 14.00 16.62 -9.74
C PHE A 109 13.36 16.83 -8.37
N ASP A 110 13.30 18.07 -7.89
CA ASP A 110 12.63 18.40 -6.62
C ASP A 110 11.11 18.15 -6.70
N SER A 111 10.49 18.39 -7.87
CA SER A 111 9.07 18.11 -8.09
C SER A 111 8.79 16.61 -8.15
N ILE A 112 9.65 15.85 -8.84
CA ILE A 112 9.55 14.38 -8.88
C ILE A 112 9.76 13.79 -7.47
N LEU A 113 10.75 14.30 -6.72
CA LEU A 113 11.00 13.93 -5.34
C LEU A 113 9.78 14.24 -4.45
N ALA A 114 9.17 15.43 -4.60
CA ALA A 114 7.97 15.83 -3.86
C ALA A 114 6.78 14.89 -4.11
N ILE A 115 6.55 14.51 -5.37
CA ILE A 115 5.49 13.57 -5.73
C ILE A 115 5.77 12.19 -5.11
N LEU A 116 6.98 11.67 -5.28
CA LEU A 116 7.33 10.33 -4.83
C LEU A 116 7.35 10.21 -3.31
N ILE A 117 7.92 11.18 -2.59
CA ILE A 117 7.94 11.17 -1.12
C ILE A 117 6.52 11.25 -0.56
N THR A 118 5.65 12.05 -1.19
CA THR A 118 4.25 12.16 -0.78
C THR A 118 3.48 10.87 -1.06
N ALA A 119 3.67 10.26 -2.24
CA ALA A 119 3.04 8.98 -2.57
C ALA A 119 3.50 7.85 -1.63
N HIS A 120 4.80 7.74 -1.36
CA HIS A 120 5.35 6.76 -0.42
C HIS A 120 4.79 6.95 1.00
N SER A 121 4.75 8.20 1.47
CA SER A 121 4.21 8.54 2.79
C SER A 121 2.72 8.25 2.90
N PHE A 122 1.95 8.51 1.84
CA PHE A 122 0.51 8.22 1.80
C PHE A 122 0.21 6.73 1.94
N TRP A 123 0.85 5.87 1.14
CA TRP A 123 0.63 4.42 1.23
C TRP A 123 1.13 3.83 2.55
N GLY A 124 2.25 4.33 3.07
CA GLY A 124 2.74 3.95 4.40
C GLY A 124 1.75 4.31 5.50
N MET A 125 1.20 5.52 5.47
CA MET A 125 0.24 5.99 6.47
C MET A 125 -1.13 5.31 6.33
N GLU A 126 -1.62 5.06 5.10
CA GLU A 126 -2.83 4.28 4.84
C GLU A 126 -2.72 2.89 5.48
N ALA A 127 -1.58 2.19 5.27
CA ALA A 127 -1.36 0.87 5.85
C ALA A 127 -1.35 0.91 7.40
N LEU A 128 -0.71 1.93 8.00
CA LEU A 128 -0.72 2.12 9.45
C LEU A 128 -2.15 2.31 9.99
N VAL A 129 -2.94 3.19 9.38
CA VAL A 129 -4.31 3.47 9.83
C VAL A 129 -5.20 2.24 9.69
N VAL A 130 -5.11 1.51 8.56
CA VAL A 130 -5.88 0.29 8.35
C VAL A 130 -5.52 -0.79 9.36
N GLU A 131 -4.25 -0.89 9.74
CA GLU A 131 -3.78 -1.94 10.66
C GLU A 131 -4.11 -1.64 12.13
N TYR A 132 -3.95 -0.38 12.57
CA TYR A 132 -4.11 0.00 13.98
C TYR A 132 -5.50 0.56 14.32
N VAL A 133 -6.15 1.28 13.40
CA VAL A 133 -7.48 1.87 13.63
C VAL A 133 -8.57 0.91 13.14
N ARG A 134 -8.62 -0.27 13.77
CA ARG A 134 -9.56 -1.32 13.37
C ARG A 134 -10.98 -1.02 13.85
N VAL A 135 -11.97 -1.35 13.01
CA VAL A 135 -13.40 -1.23 13.33
C VAL A 135 -13.77 -1.98 14.62
N LEU A 136 -13.12 -3.12 14.89
CA LEU A 136 -13.36 -3.92 16.09
C LEU A 136 -13.05 -3.16 17.39
N LEU A 137 -12.07 -2.25 17.37
CA LEU A 137 -11.63 -1.50 18.56
C LEU A 137 -12.34 -0.15 18.68
N PHE A 138 -12.53 0.54 17.55
CA PHE A 138 -12.95 1.96 17.53
C PHE A 138 -14.35 2.19 16.95
N GLY A 139 -15.08 1.13 16.61
CA GLY A 139 -16.36 1.22 15.95
C GLY A 139 -16.26 1.66 14.48
N PRO A 140 -17.40 1.81 13.78
CA PRO A 140 -17.42 1.97 12.32
C PRO A 140 -17.09 3.38 11.81
N GLN A 141 -17.15 4.41 12.66
CA GLN A 141 -17.00 5.81 12.24
C GLN A 141 -15.56 6.30 12.29
N ILE A 142 -14.83 5.97 13.37
CA ILE A 142 -13.46 6.44 13.60
C ILE A 142 -12.49 6.04 12.47
N PRO A 143 -12.46 4.80 11.96
CA PRO A 143 -11.55 4.42 10.88
C PRO A 143 -11.78 5.24 9.60
N LYS A 144 -13.02 5.64 9.31
CA LYS A 144 -13.36 6.45 8.13
C LYS A 144 -12.85 7.88 8.28
N ILE A 145 -13.04 8.46 9.47
CA ILE A 145 -12.53 9.80 9.79
C ILE A 145 -11.00 9.79 9.74
N ALA A 146 -10.36 8.77 10.33
CA ALA A 146 -8.91 8.62 10.29
C ALA A 146 -8.38 8.54 8.86
N MET A 147 -9.02 7.78 7.97
CA MET A 147 -8.66 7.78 6.55
C MET A 147 -8.84 9.15 5.91
N GLY A 148 -9.93 9.87 6.19
CA GLY A 148 -10.15 11.24 5.72
C GLY A 148 -9.04 12.20 6.15
N VAL A 149 -8.54 12.06 7.38
CA VAL A 149 -7.42 12.83 7.92
C VAL A 149 -6.12 12.52 7.15
N VAL A 150 -5.84 11.26 6.83
CA VAL A 150 -4.67 10.87 6.00
C VAL A 150 -4.72 11.55 4.62
N TYR A 151 -5.88 11.53 3.95
CA TYR A 151 -6.04 12.23 2.68
C TYR A 151 -5.82 13.74 2.80
N PHE A 152 -6.39 14.38 3.83
CA PHE A 152 -6.20 15.81 4.07
C PHE A 152 -4.72 16.17 4.26
N PHE A 153 -4.01 15.46 5.13
CA PHE A 153 -2.58 15.71 5.36
C PHE A 153 -1.73 15.43 4.12
N THR A 154 -2.11 14.45 3.30
CA THR A 154 -1.39 14.14 2.05
C THR A 154 -1.51 15.27 1.04
N VAL A 155 -2.71 15.85 0.89
CA VAL A 155 -2.93 17.00 0.00
C VAL A 155 -2.20 18.24 0.52
N LEU A 156 -2.24 18.48 1.83
CA LEU A 156 -1.52 19.59 2.46
C LEU A 156 -0.01 19.42 2.29
N LEU A 157 0.53 18.22 2.50
CA LEU A 157 1.93 17.89 2.29
C LEU A 157 2.33 18.16 0.83
N LEU A 158 1.61 17.58 -0.13
CA LEU A 158 1.93 17.75 -1.55
C LEU A 158 1.87 19.22 -1.97
N GLY A 159 0.80 19.92 -1.57
CA GLY A 159 0.62 21.34 -1.85
C GLY A 159 1.71 22.21 -1.22
N GLY A 160 2.09 21.92 0.03
CA GLY A 160 3.17 22.61 0.73
C GLY A 160 4.53 22.39 0.06
N LEU A 161 4.85 21.14 -0.32
CA LEU A 161 6.09 20.83 -1.03
C LEU A 161 6.16 21.51 -2.40
N PHE A 162 5.05 21.53 -3.15
CA PHE A 162 5.00 22.28 -4.42
C PHE A 162 5.10 23.79 -4.22
N PHE A 163 4.47 24.33 -3.17
CA PHE A 163 4.59 25.75 -2.82
C PHE A 163 6.06 26.12 -2.57
N LEU A 164 6.79 25.32 -1.79
CA LEU A 164 8.22 25.51 -1.54
C LEU A 164 9.05 25.38 -2.82
N ASN A 165 8.78 24.39 -3.67
CA ASN A 165 9.51 24.22 -4.93
C ASN A 165 9.30 25.35 -5.94
N MET A 166 8.10 25.92 -6.00
CA MET A 166 7.76 26.92 -7.02
C MET A 166 7.95 28.36 -6.54
N ASN A 167 7.64 28.65 -5.27
CA ASN A 167 7.64 30.01 -4.71
C ASN A 167 8.80 30.28 -3.74
N ASP A 168 9.62 29.27 -3.40
CA ASP A 168 10.76 29.40 -2.49
C ASP A 168 12.02 28.74 -3.11
N ILE A 169 13.10 28.61 -2.30
CA ILE A 169 14.37 27.96 -2.62
C ILE A 169 14.22 26.46 -2.99
N GLY A 170 13.09 25.82 -2.65
CA GLY A 170 12.83 24.41 -2.92
C GLY A 170 13.27 23.46 -1.81
N MET A 171 13.37 22.16 -2.10
CA MET A 171 13.78 21.12 -1.14
C MET A 171 15.24 20.67 -1.29
N GLY A 172 15.97 21.26 -2.23
CA GLY A 172 17.32 20.84 -2.59
C GLY A 172 18.39 21.18 -1.56
N LEU A 173 19.64 20.90 -1.91
CA LEU A 173 20.81 21.13 -1.06
C LEU A 173 20.98 22.60 -0.66
N GLU A 174 20.47 23.53 -1.47
CA GLU A 174 20.43 24.96 -1.15
C GLU A 174 19.49 25.26 0.03
N ALA A 175 18.32 24.63 0.10
CA ALA A 175 17.39 24.78 1.21
C ALA A 175 18.00 24.23 2.51
N ILE A 176 18.61 23.04 2.42
CA ILE A 176 19.34 22.42 3.53
C ILE A 176 20.49 23.34 3.98
N ALA A 177 21.33 23.80 3.06
CA ALA A 177 22.45 24.69 3.40
C ALA A 177 21.96 25.99 4.06
N VAL A 178 20.88 26.58 3.58
CA VAL A 178 20.27 27.80 4.14
C VAL A 178 19.64 27.54 5.52
N ASP A 179 18.99 26.40 5.73
CA ASP A 179 18.37 26.07 7.01
C ASP A 179 19.38 25.66 8.09
N TYR A 180 20.42 24.91 7.72
CA TYR A 180 21.49 24.51 8.65
C TYR A 180 22.50 25.62 8.91
N VAL A 181 22.82 26.45 7.92
CA VAL A 181 23.63 27.66 8.07
C VAL A 181 22.70 28.86 8.12
N ARG A 182 21.79 28.88 9.09
CA ARG A 182 20.80 29.95 9.22
C ARG A 182 21.47 31.28 9.56
N ALA A 183 21.10 32.34 8.83
CA ALA A 183 21.62 33.68 9.04
C ALA A 183 21.41 34.23 10.47
N SER A 184 20.39 33.74 11.19
CA SER A 184 20.15 34.11 12.59
C SER A 184 21.19 33.56 13.57
N ILE A 185 21.93 32.50 13.21
CA ILE A 185 22.96 31.88 14.05
C ILE A 185 24.35 32.30 13.58
N PHE A 186 24.57 32.33 12.26
CA PHE A 186 25.89 32.49 11.65
C PHE A 186 26.12 33.87 11.00
N GLY A 187 25.14 34.78 11.08
CA GLY A 187 25.19 36.07 10.40
C GLY A 187 24.97 35.97 8.89
N PRO A 188 24.89 37.10 8.17
CA PRO A 188 24.42 37.13 6.78
C PRO A 188 25.43 36.67 5.72
N VAL A 189 26.71 36.49 6.09
CA VAL A 189 27.81 36.23 5.14
C VAL A 189 28.11 34.73 4.98
N ILE A 190 28.09 33.97 6.08
CA ILE A 190 28.42 32.54 6.09
C ILE A 190 27.47 31.69 5.21
N PRO A 191 26.13 31.92 5.18
CA PRO A 191 25.23 31.15 4.32
C PRO A 191 25.57 31.30 2.83
N LYS A 192 25.97 32.50 2.39
CA LYS A 192 26.33 32.79 1.01
C LYS A 192 27.63 32.08 0.59
N ILE A 193 28.59 32.01 1.51
CA ILE A 193 29.85 31.27 1.29
C ILE A 193 29.56 29.77 1.21
N ALA A 194 28.70 29.24 2.09
CA ALA A 194 28.33 27.83 2.07
C ALA A 194 27.70 27.41 0.74
N ILE A 195 26.77 28.21 0.22
CA ILE A 195 26.17 28.00 -1.11
C ILE A 195 27.23 28.06 -2.22
N GLY A 196 28.15 29.05 -2.16
CA GLY A 196 29.26 29.15 -3.11
C GLY A 196 30.18 27.93 -3.11
N LEU A 197 30.45 27.34 -1.94
CA LEU A 197 31.24 26.11 -1.82
C LEU A 197 30.51 24.89 -2.35
N VAL A 198 29.18 24.79 -2.14
CA VAL A 198 28.36 23.72 -2.74
C VAL A 198 28.46 23.77 -4.26
N TYR A 199 28.29 24.95 -4.87
CA TYR A 199 28.43 25.08 -6.32
C TYR A 199 29.85 24.78 -6.81
N LEU A 200 30.88 25.23 -6.09
CA LEU A 200 32.27 24.91 -6.43
C LEU A 200 32.51 23.40 -6.41
N LEU A 201 32.02 22.71 -5.38
CA LEU A 201 32.11 21.25 -5.25
C LEU A 201 31.36 20.55 -6.39
N SER A 202 30.16 21.00 -6.75
CA SER A 202 29.40 20.44 -7.88
C SER A 202 30.15 20.61 -9.21
N ILE A 203 30.72 21.80 -9.47
CA ILE A 203 31.51 22.06 -10.69
C ILE A 203 32.79 21.21 -10.71
N ALA A 204 33.49 21.10 -9.58
CA ALA A 204 34.67 20.26 -9.46
C ALA A 204 34.34 18.77 -9.69
N THR A 205 33.20 18.30 -9.15
CA THR A 205 32.73 16.91 -9.32
C THR A 205 32.34 16.64 -10.78
N LEU A 206 31.63 17.57 -11.42
CA LEU A 206 31.28 17.48 -12.85
C LEU A 206 32.54 17.47 -13.72
N GLY A 207 33.48 18.39 -13.46
CA GLY A 207 34.76 18.46 -14.17
C GLY A 207 35.61 17.21 -13.99
N GLY A 208 35.69 16.68 -12.76
CA GLY A 208 36.35 15.42 -12.46
C GLY A 208 35.70 14.23 -13.18
N LEU A 209 34.36 14.21 -13.25
CA LEU A 209 33.63 13.17 -13.97
C LEU A 209 33.89 13.22 -15.48
N PHE A 210 33.88 14.42 -16.08
CA PHE A 210 34.27 14.59 -17.49
C PHE A 210 35.72 14.21 -17.73
N TYR A 211 36.63 14.51 -16.81
CA TYR A 211 38.03 14.11 -16.90
C TYR A 211 38.17 12.59 -16.91
N VAL A 212 37.50 11.87 -15.99
CA VAL A 212 37.49 10.41 -15.94
C VAL A 212 36.89 9.78 -17.21
N ILE A 213 35.88 10.42 -17.81
CA ILE A 213 35.27 9.95 -19.07
C ILE A 213 36.20 10.16 -20.26
N SER A 214 36.93 11.27 -20.32
CA SER A 214 37.70 11.67 -21.51
C SER A 214 39.17 11.28 -21.48
N HIS A 215 39.77 11.17 -20.29
CA HIS A 215 41.21 10.95 -20.11
C HIS A 215 41.53 9.65 -19.37
N ASP A 216 40.52 8.91 -18.90
CA ASP A 216 40.70 7.70 -18.09
C ASP A 216 39.82 6.53 -18.60
N VAL A 217 39.74 5.46 -17.82
CA VAL A 217 39.00 4.21 -18.11
C VAL A 217 37.50 4.43 -18.40
N GLY A 218 36.94 5.57 -17.98
CA GLY A 218 35.52 5.89 -18.11
C GLY A 218 34.65 5.19 -17.06
N ILE A 219 33.48 5.77 -16.76
CA ILE A 219 32.61 5.32 -15.66
C ILE A 219 32.20 3.85 -15.82
N GLY A 220 31.85 3.43 -17.04
CA GLY A 220 31.37 2.07 -17.30
C GLY A 220 32.42 0.99 -17.04
N ASN A 221 33.66 1.20 -17.48
CA ASN A 221 34.74 0.25 -17.21
C ASN A 221 35.27 0.37 -15.77
N ALA A 222 35.22 1.56 -15.15
CA ALA A 222 35.54 1.72 -13.73
C ALA A 222 34.61 0.88 -12.83
N VAL A 223 33.30 0.88 -13.11
CA VAL A 223 32.32 0.04 -12.40
C VAL A 223 32.58 -1.45 -12.65
N ARG A 224 32.92 -1.85 -13.89
CA ARG A 224 33.27 -3.24 -14.19
C ARG A 224 34.53 -3.70 -13.46
N GLN A 225 35.55 -2.84 -13.36
CA GLN A 225 36.77 -3.14 -12.61
C GLN A 225 36.49 -3.23 -11.11
N LEU A 226 35.69 -2.32 -10.57
CA LEU A 226 35.25 -2.36 -9.16
C LEU A 226 34.53 -3.67 -8.83
N TRP A 227 33.65 -4.13 -9.73
CA TRP A 227 32.89 -5.37 -9.55
C TRP A 227 33.72 -6.64 -9.84
N ALA A 228 34.82 -6.50 -10.60
CA ALA A 228 35.77 -7.59 -10.86
C ALA A 228 36.78 -7.79 -9.71
N VAL A 229 36.78 -6.94 -8.68
CA VAL A 229 37.59 -7.14 -7.47
C VAL A 229 37.07 -8.38 -6.72
N LYS A 230 37.66 -9.53 -7.04
CA LYS A 230 37.47 -10.78 -6.32
C LYS A 230 38.15 -10.66 -4.95
N SER A 231 37.46 -10.99 -3.85
CA SER A 231 38.09 -10.99 -2.53
C SER A 231 39.22 -12.03 -2.52
N ASN A 232 40.46 -11.59 -2.33
CA ASN A 232 41.58 -12.50 -2.07
C ASN A 232 41.37 -13.09 -0.67
N SER A 233 40.77 -14.28 -0.60
CA SER A 233 40.86 -15.14 0.57
C SER A 233 42.32 -15.59 0.67
N HIS A 234 43.10 -14.87 1.47
CA HIS A 234 44.41 -15.35 1.92
C HIS A 234 44.17 -16.58 2.80
N ASN A 235 44.33 -17.76 2.21
CA ASN A 235 44.47 -18.99 2.97
C ASN A 235 45.94 -19.17 3.36
N ALA A 236 46.10 -19.59 4.62
CA ALA A 236 47.31 -19.97 5.31
C ALA A 236 48.17 -21.01 4.57
#